data_AF-A0A3N9TLM6-F1
#
_entry.id   AF-A0A3N9TLM6-F1
#
_cell.length_a   1.000
_cell.length_b   1.000
_cell.length_c   1.000
_cell.angle_alpha   90.00
_cell.angle_beta   90.00
_cell.angle_gamma   90.00
#
_symmetry.space_group_name_H-M   'P 1'
#
loop_
_entity.id
_entity.type
_entity.pdbx_description
1 polymer ?
#
loop_
_entity_poly.entity_id
_entity_poly.type
_entity_poly.pdbx_seq_one_letter_code
_entity_poly.pdbx_strand_id
1 'polypeptide(L)'
;MAVVPKHNDRNKKYDPKDDLTLDQIHRFTKVANHVQHERDEQEVIDRLSGTTQEALEETIEQKEEEFVQQQIEQAKTHKKRRRSKKFAYASLALSLAILSVAIMMLFG
;
A
#
# COMPACT_ATOMS: atom_id res chain seq x y z
N MET A 1 29.50 54.66 -42.71
CA MET A 1 28.48 54.80 -41.65
C MET A 1 29.07 54.25 -40.36
N ALA A 2 29.12 55.04 -39.28
CA ALA A 2 29.60 54.56 -37.98
C ALA A 2 28.46 53.82 -37.27
N VAL A 3 28.67 52.55 -36.95
CA VAL A 3 27.73 51.73 -36.20
C VAL A 3 27.90 52.08 -34.72
N VAL A 4 26.88 52.68 -34.11
CA VAL A 4 26.85 53.02 -32.68
C VAL A 4 26.79 51.73 -31.85
N PRO A 5 27.62 51.56 -30.79
CA PRO A 5 27.47 50.44 -29.86
C PRO A 5 26.11 50.53 -29.18
N LYS A 6 25.25 49.52 -29.39
CA LYS A 6 23.81 49.60 -29.06
C LYS A 6 23.50 49.59 -27.55
N HIS A 7 24.46 49.33 -26.67
CA HIS A 7 24.17 49.15 -25.24
C HIS A 7 25.27 49.81 -24.39
N ASN A 8 24.95 50.97 -23.82
CA ASN A 8 25.65 51.50 -22.65
C ASN A 8 25.05 50.75 -21.46
N ASP A 9 25.57 49.56 -21.18
CA ASP A 9 25.03 48.66 -20.17
C ASP A 9 25.12 49.36 -18.80
N ARG A 10 24.01 49.99 -18.39
CA ARG A 10 23.88 50.70 -17.12
C ARG A 10 23.84 49.76 -15.92
N ASN A 11 23.74 48.45 -16.16
CA ASN A 11 23.85 47.47 -15.08
C ASN A 11 25.32 47.26 -14.73
N LYS A 12 25.76 47.88 -13.62
CA LYS A 12 26.91 47.35 -12.88
C LYS A 12 26.63 45.87 -12.63
N LYS A 13 27.44 44.99 -13.25
CA LYS A 13 27.48 43.58 -12.87
C LYS A 13 27.67 43.52 -11.35
N TYR A 14 26.90 42.67 -10.68
CA TYR A 14 27.02 42.42 -9.24
C TYR A 14 28.49 42.12 -8.91
N ASP A 15 29.14 42.98 -8.13
CA ASP A 15 30.48 42.72 -7.58
C ASP A 15 30.29 41.99 -6.24
N PRO A 16 30.71 40.72 -6.10
CA PRO A 16 30.58 39.97 -4.85
C PRO A 16 31.38 40.57 -3.68
N LYS A 17 32.25 41.55 -3.95
CA LYS A 17 33.00 42.30 -2.94
C LYS A 17 32.26 43.52 -2.41
N ASP A 18 31.21 43.97 -3.11
CA ASP A 18 30.37 45.06 -2.62
C ASP A 18 29.46 44.52 -1.52
N ASP A 19 29.46 45.20 -0.36
CA ASP A 19 28.58 44.84 0.75
C ASP A 19 27.11 44.93 0.31
N LEU A 20 26.30 44.00 0.83
CA LEU A 20 24.86 44.00 0.59
C LEU A 20 24.26 45.32 1.10
N THR A 21 23.47 45.97 0.25
CA THR A 21 22.68 47.13 0.69
C THR A 21 21.68 46.69 1.76
N LEU A 22 21.33 47.60 2.67
CA LEU A 22 20.39 47.33 3.76
C LEU A 22 19.06 46.71 3.26
N ASP A 23 18.54 47.24 2.16
CA ASP A 23 17.32 46.75 1.51
C ASP A 23 17.46 45.32 0.96
N GLN A 24 18.64 44.96 0.43
CA GLN A 24 18.92 43.58 0.03
C GLN A 24 18.97 42.64 1.23
N ILE A 25 19.60 43.06 2.34
CA ILE A 25 19.65 42.25 3.58
C ILE A 25 18.22 41.97 4.08
N HIS A 26 17.37 43.00 4.16
CA HIS A 26 15.98 42.81 4.58
C HIS A 26 15.19 41.87 3.68
N ARG A 27 15.39 41.95 2.36
CA ARG A 27 14.79 40.99 1.42
C ARG A 27 15.25 39.56 1.67
N PHE A 28 16.56 39.34 1.88
CA PHE A 28 17.08 38.02 2.19
C PHE A 28 16.49 37.46 3.49
N THR A 29 16.44 38.26 4.56
CA THR A 29 15.85 37.84 5.83
C THR A 29 14.37 37.48 5.67
N LYS A 30 13.60 38.30 4.92
CA LYS A 30 12.18 38.03 4.67
C LYS A 30 11.97 36.71 3.92
N VAL A 31 12.78 36.45 2.89
CA VAL A 31 12.72 35.20 2.12
C VAL A 31 13.14 34.01 2.97
N ALA A 32 14.22 34.13 3.76
CA ALA A 32 14.69 33.07 4.63
C ALA A 32 13.62 32.67 5.68
N ASN A 33 12.97 33.66 6.30
CA ASN A 33 11.89 33.41 7.25
C ASN A 33 10.67 32.77 6.59
N HIS A 34 10.32 33.19 5.37
CA HIS A 34 9.21 32.60 4.63
C HIS A 34 9.46 31.13 4.30
N VAL A 35 10.65 30.82 3.75
CA VAL A 35 11.03 29.44 3.42
C VAL A 35 11.10 28.55 4.67
N GLN A 36 11.56 29.10 5.80
CA GLN A 36 11.54 28.35 7.06
C GLN A 36 10.12 28.00 7.49
N HIS A 37 9.19 28.96 7.40
CA HIS A 37 7.79 28.73 7.72
C HIS A 37 7.15 27.67 6.81
N GLU A 38 7.42 27.72 5.50
CA GLU A 38 6.92 26.70 4.55
C GLU A 38 7.44 25.29 4.89
N ARG A 39 8.69 25.18 5.34
CA ARG A 39 9.25 23.89 5.78
C ARG A 39 8.58 23.38 7.05
N ASP A 40 8.35 24.26 8.02
CA ASP A 40 7.71 23.91 9.28
C ASP A 40 6.26 23.44 9.03
N GLU A 41 5.53 24.10 8.12
CA GLU A 41 4.19 23.68 7.68
C GLU A 41 4.21 22.31 7.00
N GLN A 42 5.16 22.08 6.09
CA GLN A 42 5.30 20.80 5.40
C GLN A 42 5.65 19.67 6.39
N GLU A 43 6.52 19.93 7.36
CA GLU A 43 6.89 18.94 8.37
C GLU A 43 5.69 18.54 9.25
N VAL A 44 4.80 19.48 9.56
CA VAL A 44 3.54 19.17 10.27
C VAL A 44 2.64 18.29 9.43
N ILE A 45 2.49 18.58 8.13
CA ILE A 45 1.70 17.76 7.20
C ILE A 45 2.30 16.36 7.07
N ASP A 46 3.62 16.26 6.92
CA ASP A 46 4.33 15.00 6.77
C ASP A 46 4.19 14.14 8.03
N ARG A 47 4.33 14.73 9.23
CA ARG A 47 4.11 14.03 10.51
C ARG A 47 2.67 13.53 10.66
N LEU A 48 1.69 14.35 10.28
CA LEU A 48 0.28 13.95 10.30
C LEU A 48 0.02 12.81 9.31
N SER A 49 0.58 12.89 8.09
CA SER A 49 0.39 11.88 7.06
C SER A 49 1.12 10.56 7.37
N GLY A 50 2.31 10.60 7.95
CA GLY A 50 3.07 9.42 8.36
C GLY A 50 2.32 8.56 9.38
N THR A 51 1.66 9.19 10.36
CA THR A 51 0.83 8.45 11.33
C THR A 51 -0.39 7.77 10.70
N THR A 52 -0.91 8.31 9.59
CA THR A 52 -2.01 7.67 8.87
C THR A 52 -1.55 6.53 7.97
N GLN A 53 -0.34 6.61 7.42
CA GLN A 53 0.18 5.56 6.53
C GLN A 53 0.54 4.29 7.30
N GLU A 54 1.23 4.40 8.44
CA GLU A 54 1.57 3.23 9.27
C GLU A 54 0.31 2.51 9.78
N ALA A 55 -0.70 3.26 10.22
CA ALA A 55 -1.97 2.68 10.67
C ALA A 55 -2.75 2.01 9.51
N LEU A 56 -2.68 2.57 8.29
CA LEU A 56 -3.32 1.97 7.13
C LEU A 56 -2.61 0.70 6.67
N GLU A 57 -1.29 0.68 6.68
CA GLU A 57 -0.47 -0.47 6.30
C GLU A 57 -0.73 -1.67 7.24
N GLU A 58 -0.77 -1.42 8.56
CA GLU A 58 -1.10 -2.47 9.54
C GLU A 58 -2.50 -3.05 9.33
N THR A 59 -3.50 -2.22 8.98
CA THR A 59 -4.87 -2.71 8.71
C THR A 59 -4.99 -3.49 7.40
N ILE A 60 -4.12 -3.21 6.41
CA ILE A 60 -4.12 -3.92 5.13
C ILE A 60 -3.51 -5.30 5.32
N GLU A 61 -2.36 -5.40 6.00
CA GLU A 61 -1.72 -6.68 6.29
C GLU A 61 -2.64 -7.62 7.09
N GLN A 62 -3.32 -7.10 8.12
CA GLN A 62 -4.28 -7.89 8.90
C GLN A 62 -5.43 -8.44 8.05
N LYS A 63 -5.99 -7.64 7.14
CA LYS A 63 -7.05 -8.09 6.23
C LYS A 63 -6.56 -9.12 5.22
N GLU A 64 -5.33 -9.00 4.74
CA GLU A 64 -4.72 -9.98 3.84
C GLU A 64 -4.52 -11.32 4.54
N GLU A 65 -4.02 -11.31 5.79
CA GLU A 65 -3.87 -12.53 6.59
C GLU A 65 -5.22 -13.20 6.87
N GLU A 66 -6.24 -12.43 7.27
CA GLU A 66 -7.60 -12.94 7.47
C GLU A 66 -8.18 -13.57 6.19
N PHE A 67 -7.97 -12.92 5.04
CA PHE A 67 -8.43 -13.44 3.74
C PHE A 67 -7.75 -14.76 3.37
N VAL A 68 -6.44 -14.88 3.59
CA VAL A 68 -5.68 -16.11 3.34
C VAL A 68 -6.16 -17.24 4.26
N GLN A 69 -6.39 -16.96 5.54
CA GLN A 69 -6.91 -17.96 6.48
C GLN A 69 -8.31 -18.45 6.09
N GLN A 70 -9.20 -17.53 5.67
CA GLN A 70 -10.54 -17.85 5.23
C GLN A 70 -10.52 -18.78 4.00
N GLN A 71 -9.65 -18.54 3.03
CA GLN A 71 -9.49 -19.40 1.85
C GLN A 71 -8.99 -20.80 2.21
N ILE A 72 -8.02 -20.90 3.13
CA ILE A 72 -7.50 -22.18 3.61
C ILE A 72 -8.60 -22.98 4.34
N GLU A 73 -9.42 -22.31 5.15
CA GLU A 73 -10.54 -22.96 5.85
C GLU A 73 -11.61 -23.45 4.86
N GLN A 74 -11.99 -22.63 3.88
CA GLN A 74 -12.91 -23.03 2.82
C GLN A 74 -12.36 -24.25 2.04
N ALA A 75 -11.08 -24.26 1.67
CA ALA A 75 -10.45 -25.41 1.02
C ALA A 75 -10.50 -26.69 1.88
N LYS A 76 -10.28 -26.57 3.20
CA LYS A 76 -10.36 -27.68 4.16
C LYS A 76 -11.79 -28.24 4.25
N THR A 77 -12.82 -27.40 4.32
CA THR A 77 -14.23 -27.85 4.40
C THR A 77 -14.65 -28.60 3.14
N HIS A 78 -14.25 -28.13 1.95
CA HIS A 78 -14.51 -28.80 0.68
C HIS A 78 -13.84 -30.19 0.60
N LYS A 79 -12.61 -30.33 1.11
CA LYS A 79 -11.90 -31.61 1.17
C LYS A 79 -12.57 -32.60 2.14
N LYS A 80 -13.06 -32.13 3.30
CA LYS A 80 -13.80 -32.93 4.28
C LYS A 80 -15.12 -33.47 3.70
N ARG A 81 -15.86 -32.62 2.97
CA ARG A 81 -17.11 -33.01 2.27
C ARG A 81 -16.90 -34.06 1.17
N ARG A 82 -15.78 -34.02 0.45
CA ARG A 82 -15.47 -35.04 -0.58
C ARG A 82 -15.15 -36.40 0.03
N ARG A 83 -14.46 -36.44 1.18
CA ARG A 83 -14.15 -37.69 1.88
C ARG A 83 -15.41 -38.36 2.44
N SER A 84 -16.33 -37.61 3.05
CA SER A 84 -17.55 -38.18 3.62
C SER A 84 -18.45 -38.83 2.57
N LYS A 85 -18.59 -38.25 1.38
CA LYS A 85 -19.37 -38.85 0.28
C LYS A 85 -18.80 -40.21 -0.14
N LYS A 86 -17.47 -40.34 -0.24
CA LYS A 86 -16.84 -41.63 -0.58
C LYS A 86 -17.14 -42.71 0.47
N PHE A 87 -17.11 -42.36 1.75
CA PHE A 87 -17.47 -43.29 2.83
C PHE A 87 -18.96 -43.68 2.79
N ALA A 88 -19.85 -42.74 2.48
CA ALA A 88 -21.30 -43.02 2.39
C ALA A 88 -21.65 -43.99 1.25
N TYR A 89 -21.04 -43.84 0.07
CA TYR A 89 -21.24 -44.79 -1.03
C TYR A 89 -20.60 -46.15 -0.74
N ALA A 90 -19.44 -46.17 -0.08
CA ALA A 90 -18.79 -47.43 0.32
C ALA A 90 -19.61 -48.20 1.36
N SER A 91 -20.18 -47.51 2.36
CA SER A 91 -21.03 -48.15 3.36
C SER A 91 -22.35 -48.66 2.77
N LEU A 92 -22.94 -47.92 1.82
CA LEU A 92 -24.17 -48.33 1.12
C LEU A 92 -23.92 -49.52 0.18
N ALA A 93 -22.79 -49.53 -0.53
CA ALA A 93 -22.41 -50.67 -1.38
C ALA A 93 -22.18 -51.94 -0.54
N LEU A 94 -21.54 -51.81 0.63
CA LEU A 94 -21.31 -52.93 1.54
C LEU A 94 -22.64 -53.48 2.09
N SER A 95 -23.59 -52.62 2.47
CA SER A 95 -24.89 -53.08 2.97
C SER A 95 -25.72 -53.79 1.90
N LEU A 96 -25.69 -53.30 0.65
CA LEU A 96 -26.33 -53.98 -0.48
C LEU A 96 -25.72 -55.34 -0.78
N ALA A 97 -24.39 -55.48 -0.70
CA ALA A 97 -23.72 -56.76 -0.92
C ALA A 97 -24.12 -57.79 0.16
N ILE A 98 -24.12 -57.39 1.44
CA ILE A 98 -24.55 -58.26 2.55
C ILE A 98 -26.02 -58.69 2.36
N LEU A 99 -26.89 -57.75 1.96
CA LEU A 99 -28.30 -58.05 1.70
C LEU A 99 -28.46 -59.06 0.56
N SER A 100 -27.70 -58.91 -0.54
CA SER A 100 -27.75 -59.87 -1.66
C SER A 100 -27.34 -61.28 -1.25
N VAL A 101 -26.31 -61.42 -0.41
CA VAL A 101 -25.85 -62.73 0.09
C VAL A 101 -26.90 -63.34 1.03
N ALA A 102 -27.53 -62.53 1.89
CA ALA A 102 -28.58 -62.99 2.78
C ALA A 102 -29.83 -63.47 2.01
N ILE A 103 -30.23 -62.76 0.95
CA ILE A 103 -31.32 -63.20 0.07
C ILE A 103 -30.93 -64.52 -0.62
N MET A 104 -29.70 -64.63 -1.12
CA MET A 104 -29.22 -65.86 -1.77
C MET A 104 -29.23 -67.06 -0.81
N MET A 105 -28.91 -66.86 0.48
CA MET A 105 -28.96 -67.90 1.52
C MET A 105 -30.38 -68.28 1.97
N LEU A 106 -31.38 -67.41 1.77
CA LEU A 106 -32.78 -67.66 2.15
C LEU A 106 -33.59 -68.37 1.06
N PHE A 107 -33.17 -68.22 -0.21
CA PHE A 107 -33.90 -68.73 -1.38
C PHE A 107 -33.12 -69.76 -2.22
N GLY A 108 -31.89 -70.11 -1.83
CA GLY A 108 -31.07 -71.18 -2.43
C GLY A 108 -30.92 -72.35 -1.47
#